data_AF-A0ABD8B6C6-F1
#
_entry.id   AF-A0ABD8B6C6-F1
#
_cell.length_a   1.000
_cell.length_b   1.000
_cell.length_c   1.000
_cell.angle_alpha   90.00
_cell.angle_beta   90.00
_cell.angle_gamma   90.00
#
_symmetry.space_group_name_H-M   'P 1'
#
loop_
_entity.id
_entity.type
_entity.pdbx_description
1 polymer ?
#
loop_
_entity_poly.entity_id
_entity_poly.type
_entity_poly.pdbx_seq_one_letter_code
_entity_poly.pdbx_strand_id
1 'polypeptide(L)'
;MTLRDGQRVHDRYRLVTTLLDPGSDPASVLVRLYHERWEIESAFYSLRHTLLRGRVLRSCDPFGLEQELWATLAFYQVLRRAMVEAAEAASGTDPDRVSFTVALEAARDQLTAARGILPAEDSSGCSGRIGQAVLANLLPARRPASAPAR
;
A
#
# COMPACT_ATOMS: atom_id res chain seq x y z
N MET A 1 12.71 10.68 21.32
CA MET A 1 11.28 11.07 21.43
C MET A 1 10.94 11.27 22.90
N THR A 2 10.26 12.35 23.27
CA THR A 2 9.75 12.57 24.63
C THR A 2 8.35 11.95 24.75
N LEU A 3 8.17 10.97 25.62
CA LEU A 3 6.86 10.42 25.99
C LEU A 3 6.06 11.46 26.80
N ARG A 4 4.74 11.25 26.94
CA ARG A 4 3.85 12.11 27.75
C ARG A 4 4.31 12.29 29.21
N ASP A 5 5.10 11.36 29.74
CA ASP A 5 5.73 11.42 31.07
C ASP A 5 7.10 12.15 31.10
N GLY A 6 7.49 12.83 30.02
CA GLY A 6 8.76 13.55 29.94
C GLY A 6 9.99 12.65 29.72
N GLN A 7 9.82 11.32 29.63
CA GLN A 7 10.91 10.41 29.32
C GLN A 7 11.37 10.54 27.87
N ARG A 8 12.66 10.89 27.67
CA ARG A 8 13.32 10.84 26.36
C ARG A 8 13.74 9.42 26.03
N VAL A 9 12.97 8.75 25.19
CA VAL A 9 13.41 7.50 24.54
C VAL A 9 14.42 7.87 23.47
N HIS A 10 15.66 7.44 23.68
CA HIS A 10 16.70 7.45 22.66
C HIS A 10 16.72 6.07 22.03
N ASP A 11 16.25 5.97 20.79
CA ASP A 11 16.29 4.74 20.01
C ASP A 11 17.58 4.75 19.18
N ARG A 12 18.39 3.69 19.26
CA ARG A 12 19.66 3.57 18.51
C ARG A 12 19.45 2.63 17.33
N TYR A 13 19.46 3.19 16.13
CA TYR A 13 19.38 2.42 14.88
C TYR A 13 20.79 2.05 14.39
N ARG A 14 20.99 0.79 14.00
CA ARG A 14 22.19 0.32 13.28
C ARG A 14 21.74 -0.33 11.98
N LEU A 15 22.07 0.30 10.87
CA LEU A 15 21.74 -0.13 9.51
C LEU A 15 23.01 -0.62 8.82
N VAL A 16 22.92 -1.72 8.08
CA VAL A 16 23.96 -2.14 7.14
C VAL A 16 23.48 -1.74 5.75
N THR A 17 24.28 -0.95 5.05
CA THR A 17 23.94 -0.42 3.73
C THR A 17 25.16 -0.51 2.80
N THR A 18 24.91 -0.64 1.51
CA THR A 18 25.92 -0.55 0.45
C THR A 18 26.19 0.90 0.03
N LEU A 19 25.45 1.87 0.58
CA LEU A 19 25.64 3.30 0.36
C LEU A 19 26.83 3.79 1.19
N LEU A 20 27.85 4.31 0.52
CA LEU A 20 29.17 4.60 1.13
C LEU A 20 29.41 6.09 1.43
N ASP A 21 28.62 7.00 0.87
CA ASP A 21 28.80 8.45 1.03
C ASP A 21 27.77 9.05 2.00
N PRO A 22 28.18 9.44 3.22
CA PRO A 22 27.28 10.07 4.19
C PRO A 22 26.77 11.46 3.79
N GLY A 23 27.42 12.13 2.84
CA GLY A 23 27.00 13.44 2.32
C GLY A 23 25.77 13.32 1.43
N SER A 24 25.78 12.36 0.51
CA SER A 24 24.66 12.03 -0.37
C SER A 24 23.57 11.22 0.33
N ASP A 25 23.95 10.33 1.26
CA ASP A 25 23.04 9.43 1.97
C ASP A 25 23.06 9.65 3.50
N PRO A 26 22.50 10.76 4.01
CA PRO A 26 22.51 11.04 5.45
C PRO A 26 21.79 9.96 6.25
N ALA A 27 22.35 9.59 7.41
CA ALA A 27 21.79 8.57 8.29
C ALA A 27 20.31 8.82 8.68
N SER A 28 19.91 10.09 8.81
CA SER A 28 18.51 10.46 9.11
C SER A 28 17.54 10.08 7.98
N VAL A 29 17.97 10.19 6.72
CA VAL A 29 17.20 9.78 5.54
C VAL A 29 17.11 8.25 5.49
N LEU A 30 18.22 7.56 5.72
CA LEU A 30 18.26 6.09 5.74
C LEU A 30 17.37 5.49 6.84
N VAL A 31 17.37 6.09 8.04
CA VAL A 31 16.48 5.69 9.13
C VAL A 31 15.02 5.90 8.73
N ARG A 32 14.67 7.03 8.12
CA ARG A 32 13.31 7.28 7.63
C ARG A 32 12.88 6.25 6.58
N LEU A 33 13.71 5.99 5.57
CA LEU A 33 13.45 4.96 4.55
C LEU A 33 13.33 3.56 5.15
N TYR A 34 14.13 3.25 6.17
CA TYR A 34 14.01 1.98 6.88
C TYR A 34 12.67 1.85 7.62
N HIS A 35 12.12 2.95 8.14
CA HIS A 35 10.77 2.97 8.69
C HIS A 35 9.71 2.84 7.59
N GLU A 36 9.87 3.50 6.44
CA GLU A 36 8.99 3.31 5.28
C GLU A 36 9.01 1.86 4.76
N ARG A 37 10.11 1.12 4.94
CA ARG A 37 10.16 -0.32 4.62
C ARG A 37 9.12 -1.13 5.39
N TRP A 38 8.70 -0.70 6.59
CA TRP A 38 7.62 -1.36 7.32
C TRP A 38 6.29 -1.32 6.58
N GLU A 39 6.13 -0.50 5.53
CA GLU A 39 4.96 -0.57 4.64
C GLU A 39 4.82 -1.92 3.94
N ILE A 40 5.89 -2.74 3.86
CA ILE A 40 5.75 -4.11 3.38
C ILE A 40 4.83 -4.95 4.29
N GLU A 41 4.77 -4.64 5.58
CA GLU A 41 3.83 -5.29 6.51
C GLU A 41 2.38 -4.91 6.17
N SER A 42 2.13 -3.64 5.81
CA SER A 42 0.84 -3.18 5.28
C SER A 42 0.46 -3.93 4.00
N ALA A 43 1.44 -4.24 3.14
CA ALA A 43 1.23 -5.06 1.94
C ALA A 43 0.87 -6.51 2.29
N PHE A 44 1.61 -7.16 3.20
CA PHE A 44 1.29 -8.51 3.68
C PHE A 44 -0.08 -8.58 4.35
N TYR A 45 -0.42 -7.57 5.17
CA TYR A 45 -1.75 -7.45 5.78
C TYR A 45 -2.84 -7.33 4.71
N SER A 46 -2.64 -6.48 3.70
CA SER A 46 -3.57 -6.31 2.58
C SER A 46 -3.81 -7.62 1.84
N LEU A 47 -2.74 -8.36 1.50
CA LEU A 47 -2.84 -9.66 0.83
C LEU A 47 -3.57 -10.70 1.68
N ARG A 48 -3.11 -10.90 2.92
CA ARG A 48 -3.60 -11.98 3.78
C ARG A 48 -4.99 -11.70 4.35
N HIS A 49 -5.21 -10.51 4.87
CA HIS A 49 -6.40 -10.19 5.65
C HIS A 49 -7.47 -9.45 4.85
N THR A 50 -7.10 -8.65 3.86
CA THR A 50 -8.09 -7.87 3.10
C THR A 50 -8.52 -8.62 1.83
N LEU A 51 -7.55 -9.11 1.05
CA LEU A 51 -7.80 -9.79 -0.22
C LEU A 51 -8.27 -11.23 0.00
N LEU A 52 -7.47 -12.03 0.72
CA LEU A 52 -7.82 -13.43 1.02
C LEU A 52 -8.83 -13.56 2.17
N ARG A 53 -9.08 -12.50 2.95
CA ARG A 53 -9.95 -12.54 4.14
C ARG A 53 -9.55 -13.65 5.11
N GLY A 54 -8.25 -13.88 5.28
CA GLY A 54 -7.69 -14.92 6.14
C GLY A 54 -7.84 -16.35 5.63
N ARG A 55 -8.34 -16.55 4.40
CA ARG A 55 -8.50 -17.89 3.81
C ARG A 55 -7.17 -18.42 3.29
N VAL A 56 -7.05 -19.74 3.28
CA VAL A 56 -5.97 -20.47 2.62
C VAL A 56 -6.27 -20.65 1.14
N LEU A 57 -5.22 -20.85 0.34
CA LEU A 57 -5.34 -21.24 -1.07
C LEU A 57 -6.09 -22.57 -1.19
N ARG A 58 -6.85 -22.74 -2.27
CA ARG A 58 -7.81 -23.85 -2.41
C ARG A 58 -7.24 -25.06 -3.13
N SER A 59 -6.31 -24.84 -4.04
CA SER A 59 -5.71 -25.89 -4.85
C SER A 59 -4.95 -26.89 -3.99
N CYS A 60 -5.09 -28.17 -4.33
CA CYS A 60 -4.40 -29.27 -3.64
C CYS A 60 -3.19 -29.80 -4.40
N ASP A 61 -2.84 -29.18 -5.53
CA ASP A 61 -1.65 -29.49 -6.33
C ASP A 61 -0.70 -28.27 -6.42
N PRO A 62 0.62 -28.50 -6.60
CA PRO A 62 1.60 -27.42 -6.63
C PRO A 62 1.38 -26.39 -7.74
N PHE A 63 0.90 -26.82 -8.91
CA PHE A 63 0.69 -25.94 -10.05
C PHE A 63 -0.50 -25.00 -9.83
N GLY A 64 -1.62 -25.53 -9.34
CA GLY A 64 -2.78 -24.72 -8.94
C GLY A 64 -2.46 -23.74 -7.81
N LEU A 65 -1.65 -24.16 -6.84
CA LEU A 65 -1.18 -23.27 -5.76
C LEU A 65 -0.35 -22.11 -6.30
N GLU A 66 0.58 -22.37 -7.21
CA GLU A 66 1.38 -21.35 -7.87
C GLU A 66 0.49 -20.38 -8.66
N GLN A 67 -0.49 -20.90 -9.42
CA GLN A 67 -1.44 -20.09 -10.17
C GLN A 67 -2.27 -19.18 -9.25
N GLU A 68 -2.80 -19.71 -8.14
CA GLU A 68 -3.57 -18.92 -7.18
C GLU A 68 -2.72 -17.82 -6.52
N LEU A 69 -1.46 -18.14 -6.19
CA LEU A 69 -0.53 -17.17 -5.64
C LEU A 69 -0.25 -16.04 -6.64
N TRP A 70 0.08 -16.38 -7.89
CA TRP A 70 0.33 -15.40 -8.94
C TRP A 70 -0.90 -14.56 -9.25
N ALA A 71 -2.10 -15.16 -9.30
CA ALA A 71 -3.35 -14.42 -9.50
C ALA A 71 -3.60 -13.41 -8.36
N THR A 72 -3.35 -13.83 -7.11
CA THR A 72 -3.50 -12.97 -5.92
C THR A 72 -2.51 -11.80 -5.96
N LEU A 73 -1.24 -12.07 -6.28
CA LEU A 73 -0.20 -11.05 -6.40
C LEU A 73 -0.51 -10.09 -7.56
N ALA A 74 -0.86 -10.60 -8.73
CA ALA A 74 -1.21 -9.77 -9.89
C ALA A 74 -2.38 -8.84 -9.59
N PHE A 75 -3.44 -9.36 -8.97
CA PHE A 75 -4.60 -8.56 -8.60
C PHE A 75 -4.27 -7.47 -7.57
N TYR A 76 -3.45 -7.80 -6.56
CA TYR A 76 -2.93 -6.82 -5.62
C TYR A 76 -2.16 -5.70 -6.34
N GLN A 77 -1.28 -6.05 -7.28
CA GLN A 77 -0.46 -5.08 -8.00
C GLN A 77 -1.30 -4.19 -8.93
N VAL A 78 -2.31 -4.73 -9.59
CA VAL A 78 -3.26 -3.94 -10.41
C VAL A 78 -3.96 -2.89 -9.55
N LEU A 79 -4.47 -3.27 -8.39
CA LEU A 79 -5.11 -2.32 -7.47
C LEU A 79 -4.12 -1.29 -6.94
N ARG A 80 -2.91 -1.69 -6.55
CA ARG A 80 -1.88 -0.74 -6.11
C ARG A 80 -1.47 0.24 -7.18
N ARG A 81 -1.35 -0.21 -8.41
CA ARG A 81 -1.06 0.66 -9.54
C ARG A 81 -2.15 1.71 -9.73
N ALA A 82 -3.42 1.30 -9.73
CA ALA A 82 -4.55 2.24 -9.83
C ALA A 82 -4.59 3.25 -8.67
N MET A 83 -4.24 2.82 -7.45
CA MET A 83 -4.13 3.69 -6.28
C MET A 83 -3.02 4.74 -6.42
N VAL A 84 -1.83 4.33 -6.87
CA VAL A 84 -0.68 5.22 -7.09
C VAL A 84 -0.97 6.20 -8.22
N GLU A 85 -1.46 5.72 -9.36
CA GLU A 85 -1.86 6.57 -10.50
C GLU A 85 -2.92 7.60 -10.07
N ALA A 86 -3.84 7.24 -9.18
CA ALA A 86 -4.81 8.18 -8.61
C ALA A 86 -4.17 9.23 -7.70
N ALA A 87 -3.27 8.81 -6.79
CA ALA A 87 -2.57 9.72 -5.90
C ALA A 87 -1.68 10.70 -6.68
N GLU A 88 -0.93 10.22 -7.68
CA GLU A 88 -0.06 11.03 -8.53
C GLU A 88 -0.85 12.04 -9.37
N ALA A 89 -2.03 11.66 -9.87
CA ALA A 89 -2.91 12.57 -10.60
C ALA A 89 -3.51 13.67 -9.70
N ALA A 90 -3.63 13.43 -8.39
CA ALA A 90 -4.16 14.38 -7.42
C ALA A 90 -3.01 15.11 -6.69
N SER A 91 -2.63 16.29 -7.21
CA SER A 91 -1.53 17.11 -6.67
C SER A 91 -1.51 17.20 -5.15
N GLY A 92 -0.40 16.78 -4.52
CA GLY A 92 -0.19 16.85 -3.07
C GLY A 92 -0.82 15.71 -2.27
N THR A 93 -1.31 14.65 -2.93
CA THR A 93 -1.81 13.45 -2.26
C THR A 93 -0.67 12.48 -2.01
N ASP A 94 -0.38 12.24 -0.74
CA ASP A 94 0.52 11.18 -0.32
C ASP A 94 -0.12 9.80 -0.63
N PRO A 95 0.54 8.92 -1.43
CA PRO A 95 0.04 7.58 -1.74
C PRO A 95 -0.30 6.75 -0.49
N ASP A 96 0.35 6.98 0.64
CA ASP A 96 0.09 6.25 1.90
C ASP A 96 -1.29 6.55 2.50
N ARG A 97 -1.96 7.61 2.02
CA ARG A 97 -3.32 7.97 2.43
C ARG A 97 -4.39 7.23 1.63
N VAL A 98 -4.00 6.54 0.55
CA VAL A 98 -4.95 5.83 -0.29
C VAL A 98 -5.27 4.45 0.32
N SER A 99 -6.54 4.22 0.65
CA SER A 99 -7.00 2.98 1.29
C SER A 99 -7.14 1.82 0.30
N PHE A 100 -6.44 0.72 0.56
CA PHE A 100 -6.60 -0.50 -0.24
C PHE A 100 -7.98 -1.13 -0.12
N THR A 101 -8.59 -1.05 1.06
CA THR A 101 -9.93 -1.59 1.28
C THR A 101 -10.95 -0.90 0.38
N VAL A 102 -10.87 0.44 0.29
CA VAL A 102 -11.73 1.23 -0.60
C VAL A 102 -11.48 0.88 -2.06
N ALA A 103 -10.22 0.73 -2.47
CA ALA A 103 -9.88 0.34 -3.84
C ALA A 103 -10.46 -1.05 -4.19
N LEU A 104 -10.37 -2.00 -3.27
CA LEU A 104 -10.89 -3.36 -3.43
C LEU A 104 -12.43 -3.38 -3.52
N GLU A 105 -13.10 -2.61 -2.68
CA GLU A 105 -14.57 -2.48 -2.70
C GLU A 105 -15.04 -1.83 -4.00
N ALA A 106 -14.41 -0.74 -4.42
CA ALA A 106 -14.71 -0.08 -5.69
C ALA A 106 -14.52 -1.03 -6.90
N ALA A 107 -13.46 -1.84 -6.90
CA ALA A 107 -13.24 -2.84 -7.94
C ALA A 107 -14.31 -3.94 -7.96
N ARG A 108 -14.74 -4.42 -6.77
CA ARG A 108 -15.84 -5.38 -6.65
C ARG A 108 -17.18 -4.81 -7.14
N ASP A 109 -17.44 -3.54 -6.85
CA ASP A 109 -18.64 -2.86 -7.28
C ASP A 109 -18.68 -2.72 -8.81
N GLN A 110 -17.54 -2.41 -9.44
CA GLN A 110 -17.45 -2.37 -10.90
C GLN A 110 -17.74 -3.74 -11.53
N LEU A 111 -17.19 -4.82 -10.97
CA LEU A 111 -17.44 -6.18 -11.43
C LEU A 111 -18.91 -6.57 -11.27
N THR A 112 -19.49 -6.30 -10.09
CA THR A 112 -20.89 -6.63 -9.76
C THR A 112 -21.86 -5.87 -10.64
N ALA A 113 -21.58 -4.58 -10.89
CA ALA A 113 -22.41 -3.73 -11.75
C ALA A 113 -22.12 -3.92 -13.25
N ALA A 114 -21.23 -4.85 -13.63
CA ALA A 114 -20.82 -5.09 -15.02
C ALA A 114 -20.34 -3.82 -15.76
N ARG A 115 -19.70 -2.90 -15.04
CA ARG A 115 -19.29 -1.58 -15.57
C ARG A 115 -17.95 -1.69 -16.30
N GLY A 116 -17.85 -1.08 -17.49
CA GLY A 116 -16.59 -1.06 -18.26
C GLY A 116 -16.19 -2.41 -18.87
N ILE A 117 -17.13 -3.35 -18.97
CA ILE A 117 -16.93 -4.66 -19.65
C ILE A 117 -16.90 -4.48 -21.17
N LEU A 118 -17.64 -3.50 -21.68
CA LEU A 118 -17.56 -3.07 -23.07
C LEU A 118 -16.59 -1.88 -23.16
N PRO A 119 -15.79 -1.77 -24.24
CA PRO A 119 -14.97 -0.60 -24.47
C PRO A 119 -15.90 0.62 -24.55
N ALA A 120 -15.81 1.51 -23.57
CA ALA A 120 -16.49 2.79 -23.59
C ALA A 120 -15.57 3.81 -24.27
N GLU A 121 -16.15 4.70 -25.09
CA GLU A 121 -15.46 5.88 -25.65
C GLU A 121 -15.09 6.92 -24.59
N ASP A 122 -15.55 6.72 -23.35
CA ASP A 122 -15.30 7.61 -22.23
C ASP A 122 -13.87 7.47 -21.70
N SER A 123 -13.02 8.39 -22.15
CA SER A 123 -11.77 8.79 -21.50
C SER A 123 -12.05 9.41 -20.13
N SER A 124 -12.62 8.63 -19.20
CA SER A 124 -12.68 9.00 -17.79
C SER A 124 -11.23 9.19 -17.34
N GLY A 125 -10.87 10.40 -16.93
CA GLY A 125 -9.48 10.83 -16.69
C GLY A 125 -8.65 9.84 -15.85
N CYS A 126 -7.34 10.06 -15.86
CA CYS A 126 -6.21 9.19 -15.45
C CYS A 126 -6.44 8.10 -14.36
N SER A 127 -7.43 8.23 -13.48
CA SER A 127 -7.62 7.39 -12.30
C SER A 127 -8.86 6.45 -12.37
N GLY A 128 -9.76 6.58 -13.35
CA GLY A 128 -10.96 5.73 -13.44
C GLY A 128 -11.86 5.76 -12.19
N ARG A 129 -12.81 4.81 -12.04
CA ARG A 129 -13.73 4.80 -10.86
C ARG A 129 -13.05 4.38 -9.56
N ILE A 130 -12.10 3.45 -9.63
CA ILE A 130 -11.31 3.02 -8.46
C ILE A 130 -10.56 4.24 -7.91
N GLY A 131 -9.89 5.00 -8.78
CA GLY A 131 -9.19 6.22 -8.44
C GLY A 131 -10.10 7.30 -7.83
N GLN A 132 -11.27 7.54 -8.43
CA GLN A 132 -12.26 8.45 -7.86
C GLN A 132 -12.70 8.04 -6.46
N ALA A 133 -12.98 6.74 -6.25
CA ALA A 133 -13.42 6.23 -4.97
C ALA A 133 -12.34 6.39 -3.89
N VAL A 134 -11.08 6.12 -4.22
CA VAL A 134 -9.98 6.28 -3.24
C VAL A 134 -9.69 7.74 -2.92
N LEU A 135 -9.72 8.64 -3.90
CA LEU A 135 -9.52 10.06 -3.67
C LEU A 135 -10.65 10.70 -2.85
N ALA A 136 -11.87 10.19 -2.98
CA ALA A 136 -13.01 10.61 -2.16
C ALA A 136 -12.93 10.11 -0.70
N ASN A 137 -12.13 9.07 -0.42
CA ASN A 137 -12.07 8.40 0.89
C ASN A 137 -10.63 8.29 1.40
N LEU A 138 -9.86 9.37 1.30
CA LEU A 138 -8.49 9.41 1.79
C LEU A 138 -8.44 9.18 3.31
N LEU A 139 -7.50 8.35 3.74
CA LEU A 139 -7.19 8.17 5.15
C LEU A 139 -6.62 9.47 5.75
N PRO A 140 -6.75 9.64 7.08
CA PRO A 140 -6.05 10.70 7.79
C PRO A 140 -4.55 10.66 7.50
N ALA A 141 -3.88 11.81 7.56
CA ALA A 141 -2.43 11.87 7.40
C ALA A 141 -1.78 10.95 8.44
N ARG A 142 -0.90 10.05 7.98
CA ARG A 142 -0.25 9.08 8.86
C ARG A 142 0.64 9.81 9.85
N ARG A 143 0.59 9.43 11.13
CA ARG A 143 1.57 9.89 12.11
C ARG A 143 2.93 9.28 11.70
N PRO A 144 4.03 10.04 11.69
CA PRO A 144 5.34 9.44 11.48
C PRO A 144 5.53 8.33 12.52
N ALA A 145 5.80 7.11 12.04
CA ALA A 145 5.91 5.93 12.89
C ALA A 145 7.02 6.15 13.91
N SER A 146 6.62 6.38 15.16
CA SER A 146 7.56 6.62 16.25
C SER A 146 7.78 5.31 17.00
N ALA A 147 8.79 4.56 16.53
CA ALA A 147 9.27 3.29 17.08
C ALA A 147 8.25 2.12 17.05
N PRO A 148 8.72 0.87 16.89
CA PRO A 148 7.86 -0.30 17.10
C PRO A 148 7.39 -0.35 18.55
N ALA A 149 6.09 -0.59 18.76
CA ALA A 149 5.58 -1.00 20.07
C ALA A 149 6.28 -2.31 20.45
N ARG A 150 7.00 -2.25 21.57
CA ARG A 150 7.80 -3.33 22.12
C ARG A 150 6.91 -4.42 22.74
#